data_AF-A0AA96VUR0-F1
#
_entry.id   AF-A0AA96VUR0-F1
#
_cell.length_a   1.000
_cell.length_b   1.000
_cell.length_c   1.000
_cell.angle_alpha   90.00
_cell.angle_beta   90.00
_cell.angle_gamma   90.00
#
_symmetry.space_group_name_H-M   'P 1'
#
loop_
_entity.id
_entity.type
_entity.pdbx_description
1 polymer ?
#
loop_
_entity_poly.entity_id
_entity_poly.type
_entity_poly.pdbx_seq_one_letter_code
_entity_poly.pdbx_strand_id
1 'polypeptide(L)'
;MLNANDRMSWARKAKITAYLRQIGCLNIPKGKYTPYTKKRPCGLVVTIYAPTKRRMDPPNFYPTVKALVDGMTDAGIWTDDSHEVIKFMTFEYGGLSGLKDKYRIEIEVKEIHE
;
A
#
# COMPACT_ATOMS: atom_id res chain seq x y z
N MET A 1 -0.50 -1.36 12.18
CA MET A 1 0.29 -0.56 11.23
C MET A 1 1.76 -0.72 11.58
N LEU A 2 2.63 -0.66 10.58
CA LEU A 2 4.08 -0.52 10.72
C LEU A 2 4.48 0.91 10.38
N ASN A 3 5.24 1.55 11.26
CA ASN A 3 5.86 2.83 11.01
C ASN A 3 7.38 2.66 10.87
N ALA A 4 8.02 3.40 9.97
CA ALA A 4 9.46 3.36 9.73
C ALA A 4 10.28 3.76 10.97
N ASN A 5 9.70 4.55 11.87
CA ASN A 5 10.32 4.97 13.11
C ASN A 5 10.11 3.97 14.27
N ASP A 6 9.32 2.91 14.07
CA ASP A 6 9.08 1.92 15.12
C ASP A 6 10.36 1.12 15.43
N ARG A 7 10.72 1.04 16.71
CA ARG A 7 11.80 0.18 17.23
C ARG A 7 11.25 -1.18 17.66
N MET A 8 10.62 -1.87 16.72
CA MET A 8 9.95 -3.14 16.96
C MET A 8 10.89 -4.35 16.85
N SER A 9 10.64 -5.40 17.63
CA SER A 9 11.34 -6.68 17.45
C SER A 9 11.02 -7.32 16.09
N TRP A 10 11.96 -8.10 15.56
CA TRP A 10 11.85 -8.70 14.23
C TRP A 10 10.67 -9.66 14.13
N ALA A 11 10.44 -10.48 15.16
CA ALA A 11 9.32 -11.41 15.20
C ALA A 11 7.96 -10.70 15.12
N ARG A 12 7.79 -9.59 15.87
CA ARG A 12 6.55 -8.82 15.85
C ARG A 12 6.36 -8.11 14.50
N LYS A 13 7.43 -7.56 13.92
CA LYS A 13 7.41 -6.95 12.58
C LYS A 13 6.97 -7.98 11.53
N ALA A 14 7.59 -9.16 11.52
CA ALA A 14 7.26 -10.24 10.58
C ALA A 14 5.78 -10.66 10.66
N LYS A 15 5.24 -10.82 11.88
CA LYS A 15 3.81 -11.16 12.08
C LYS A 15 2.87 -10.09 11.48
N ILE A 16 3.17 -8.81 11.70
CA ILE A 16 2.36 -7.72 11.15
C ILE A 16 2.50 -7.63 9.63
N THR A 17 3.72 -7.79 9.08
CA THR A 17 3.97 -7.83 7.64
C THR A 17 3.16 -8.93 6.96
N ALA A 18 3.19 -10.16 7.49
CA ALA A 18 2.45 -11.28 6.93
C ALA A 18 0.93 -11.01 6.90
N TYR A 19 0.39 -10.45 7.98
CA TYR A 19 -1.03 -10.07 8.05
C TYR A 19 -1.40 -8.99 7.03
N LEU A 20 -0.57 -7.96 6.87
CA LEU A 20 -0.79 -6.90 5.88
C LEU A 20 -0.69 -7.43 4.45
N ARG A 21 0.27 -8.32 4.16
CA ARG A 21 0.40 -8.98 2.86
C ARG A 21 -0.83 -9.81 2.52
N GLN A 22 -1.36 -10.54 3.48
CA GLN A 22 -2.63 -11.27 3.31
C GLN A 22 -3.80 -10.33 3.01
N ILE A 23 -3.90 -9.19 3.71
CA ILE A 23 -4.93 -8.16 3.40
C ILE A 23 -4.76 -7.66 1.96
N GLY A 24 -3.55 -7.30 1.54
CA GLY A 24 -3.28 -6.82 0.19
C GLY A 24 -3.71 -7.82 -0.89
N CYS A 25 -3.49 -9.12 -0.64
CA CYS A 25 -3.88 -10.19 -1.55
C CYS A 25 -5.40 -10.41 -1.63
N LEU A 26 -6.09 -10.41 -0.48
CA LEU A 26 -7.51 -10.77 -0.41
C LEU A 26 -8.48 -9.66 -0.84
N ASN A 27 -8.06 -8.39 -0.79
CA ASN A 27 -8.95 -7.26 -1.14
C ASN A 27 -9.13 -7.05 -2.65
N ILE A 28 -8.53 -7.90 -3.48
CA ILE A 28 -8.47 -7.73 -4.93
C ILE A 28 -9.39 -8.75 -5.62
N PRO A 29 -10.43 -8.30 -6.35
CA PRO A 29 -11.37 -9.21 -7.00
C PRO A 29 -10.70 -9.97 -8.15
N LYS A 30 -10.50 -11.28 -7.97
CA LYS A 30 -9.91 -12.12 -9.03
C LYS A 30 -10.70 -12.04 -10.33
N GLY A 31 -9.97 -11.88 -11.45
CA GLY A 31 -10.53 -11.96 -12.81
C GLY A 31 -11.32 -10.72 -13.28
N LYS A 32 -11.29 -9.61 -12.54
CA LYS A 32 -12.02 -8.38 -12.92
C LYS A 32 -11.15 -7.29 -13.56
N TYR A 33 -9.85 -7.53 -13.72
CA TYR A 33 -8.91 -6.55 -14.26
C TYR A 33 -7.86 -7.24 -15.12
N THR A 34 -7.32 -6.49 -16.07
CA THR A 34 -6.13 -6.88 -16.81
C THR A 34 -4.91 -6.48 -15.98
N PRO A 35 -3.93 -7.37 -15.73
CA PRO A 35 -2.73 -7.00 -14.98
C PRO A 35 -1.92 -5.89 -15.66
N TYR A 36 -1.35 -4.97 -14.89
CA TYR A 36 -0.36 -4.00 -15.40
C TYR A 36 0.96 -4.70 -15.72
N THR A 37 1.64 -4.19 -16.74
CA THR A 37 2.87 -4.79 -17.28
C THR A 37 3.87 -3.69 -17.66
N LYS A 38 5.07 -4.07 -18.09
CA LYS A 38 6.05 -3.10 -18.63
C LYS A 38 5.50 -2.27 -19.81
N LYS A 39 4.59 -2.84 -20.60
CA LYS A 39 3.94 -2.18 -21.76
C LYS A 39 2.70 -1.37 -21.38
N ARG A 40 2.18 -1.57 -20.18
CA ARG A 40 1.05 -0.84 -19.62
C ARG A 40 1.38 -0.52 -18.17
N PRO A 41 2.34 0.39 -17.95
CA PRO A 41 2.83 0.69 -16.62
C PRO A 41 1.77 1.44 -15.80
N CYS A 42 1.97 1.48 -14.50
CA CYS A 42 1.12 2.20 -13.56
C CYS A 42 1.93 3.01 -12.57
N GLY A 43 1.27 3.93 -11.89
CA GLY A 43 1.75 4.59 -10.68
C GLY A 43 0.77 4.36 -9.53
N LEU A 44 1.28 4.49 -8.31
CA LEU A 44 0.49 4.34 -7.09
C LEU A 44 0.34 5.68 -6.40
N VAL A 45 -0.90 6.06 -6.10
CA VAL A 45 -1.19 7.19 -5.19
C VAL A 45 -1.69 6.62 -3.88
N VAL A 46 -0.92 6.84 -2.81
CA VAL A 46 -1.20 6.27 -1.50
C VAL A 46 -1.65 7.36 -0.55
N THR A 47 -2.92 7.31 -0.16
CA THR A 47 -3.52 8.29 0.74
C THR A 47 -3.72 7.68 2.12
N ILE A 48 -3.14 8.31 3.13
CA ILE A 48 -3.21 7.82 4.52
C ILE A 48 -4.07 8.76 5.34
N TYR A 49 -5.11 8.19 5.94
CA TYR A 49 -6.02 8.88 6.82
C TYR A 49 -5.75 8.48 8.28
N ALA A 50 -5.51 9.47 9.14
CA ALA A 50 -5.14 9.26 10.53
C ALA A 50 -6.37 9.06 11.43
N PRO A 51 -6.29 8.23 12.49
CA PRO A 51 -7.37 8.05 13.45
C PRO A 51 -7.63 9.28 14.33
N THR A 52 -6.62 10.13 14.49
CA THR A 52 -6.64 11.29 15.37
C THR A 52 -5.95 12.46 14.67
N LYS A 53 -6.12 13.68 15.21
CA LYS A 53 -5.47 14.91 14.70
C LYS A 53 -3.96 14.99 15.02
N ARG A 54 -3.36 13.93 15.56
CA ARG A 54 -1.91 13.91 15.83
C ARG A 54 -1.15 14.07 14.53
N ARG A 55 -0.09 14.88 14.57
CA ARG A 55 0.81 15.06 13.42
C ARG A 55 1.34 13.70 12.98
N MET A 56 1.30 13.50 11.68
CA MET A 56 1.70 12.27 11.04
C MET A 56 2.33 12.62 9.70
N ASP A 57 3.39 11.91 9.35
CA ASP A 57 4.04 12.03 8.05
C ASP A 57 3.74 10.74 7.25
N PRO A 58 2.95 10.82 6.15
CA PRO A 58 2.51 9.64 5.42
C PRO A 58 3.63 8.69 4.93
N PRO A 59 4.78 9.17 4.40
CA PRO A 59 5.90 8.30 4.01
C PRO A 59 6.43 7.38 5.11
N ASN A 60 6.28 7.75 6.40
CA ASN A 60 6.68 6.88 7.50
C ASN A 60 5.89 5.56 7.55
N PHE A 61 4.75 5.45 6.85
CA PHE A 61 3.98 4.22 6.75
C PHE A 61 4.33 3.38 5.53
N TYR A 62 5.38 3.74 4.78
CA TYR A 62 5.90 2.90 3.69
C TYR A 62 6.08 1.43 4.11
N PRO A 63 6.56 1.07 5.31
CA PRO A 63 6.63 -0.35 5.71
C PRO A 63 5.26 -1.05 5.76
N THR A 64 4.17 -0.33 6.07
CA THR A 64 2.81 -0.88 5.96
C THR A 64 2.42 -1.04 4.50
N VAL A 65 2.61 0.02 3.72
CA VAL A 65 2.20 0.10 2.31
C VAL A 65 2.95 -0.94 1.48
N LYS A 66 4.25 -1.11 1.70
CA LYS A 66 5.05 -2.13 1.02
C LYS A 66 4.52 -3.54 1.27
N ALA A 67 4.12 -3.85 2.50
CA ALA A 67 3.52 -5.15 2.80
C ALA A 67 2.15 -5.34 2.11
N LEU A 68 1.35 -4.28 1.96
CA LEU A 68 0.10 -4.33 1.20
C LEU A 68 0.35 -4.51 -0.30
N VAL A 69 1.28 -3.73 -0.87
CA VAL A 69 1.69 -3.79 -2.28
C VAL A 69 2.25 -5.17 -2.62
N ASP A 70 3.07 -5.75 -1.76
CA ASP A 70 3.51 -7.15 -1.85
C ASP A 70 2.34 -8.14 -1.99
N GLY A 71 1.27 -7.93 -1.21
CA GLY A 71 0.07 -8.75 -1.30
C GLY A 71 -0.71 -8.52 -2.59
N MET A 72 -0.73 -7.27 -3.09
CA MET A 72 -1.32 -6.92 -4.38
C MET A 72 -0.54 -7.54 -5.55
N THR A 73 0.78 -7.67 -5.43
CA THR A 73 1.62 -8.47 -6.34
C THR A 73 1.20 -9.93 -6.32
N ASP A 74 1.02 -10.52 -5.14
CA ASP A 74 0.54 -11.91 -5.01
C ASP A 74 -0.86 -12.11 -5.62
N ALA A 75 -1.71 -11.07 -5.59
CA ALA A 75 -3.01 -11.06 -6.24
C ALA A 75 -2.94 -10.85 -7.77
N GLY A 76 -1.78 -10.45 -8.30
CA GLY A 76 -1.56 -10.26 -9.73
C GLY A 76 -2.14 -8.98 -10.31
N ILE A 77 -2.31 -7.90 -9.53
CA ILE A 77 -2.70 -6.57 -10.08
C ILE A 77 -1.73 -6.12 -11.17
N TRP A 78 -0.45 -6.42 -10.99
CA TRP A 78 0.63 -6.22 -11.93
C TRP A 78 1.46 -7.50 -12.03
N THR A 79 2.25 -7.61 -13.10
CA THR A 79 3.16 -8.76 -13.28
C THR A 79 4.31 -8.76 -12.29
N ASP A 80 4.74 -7.58 -11.85
CA ASP A 80 5.87 -7.36 -10.93
C ASP A 80 5.79 -5.97 -10.31
N ASP A 81 6.33 -5.76 -9.09
CA ASP A 81 6.31 -4.46 -8.39
C ASP A 81 7.57 -3.62 -8.65
N SER A 82 8.33 -3.95 -9.70
CA SER A 82 9.53 -3.25 -10.12
C SER A 82 9.24 -1.89 -10.77
N HIS A 83 10.29 -1.06 -10.85
CA HIS A 83 10.28 0.25 -11.50
C HIS A 83 9.89 0.21 -13.00
N GLU A 84 9.94 -0.96 -13.63
CA GLU A 84 9.51 -1.12 -15.02
C GLU A 84 7.97 -1.14 -15.15
N VAL A 85 7.26 -1.57 -14.10
CA VAL A 85 5.79 -1.68 -14.08
C VAL A 85 5.16 -0.62 -13.18
N ILE A 86 5.68 -0.43 -11.96
CA ILE A 86 5.26 0.63 -11.02
C ILE A 86 6.26 1.79 -11.15
N LYS A 87 5.91 2.83 -11.90
CA LYS A 87 6.83 3.93 -12.22
C LYS A 87 7.02 4.92 -11.09
N PHE A 88 6.00 5.10 -10.27
CA PHE A 88 6.05 5.99 -9.11
C PHE A 88 5.11 5.52 -8.00
N MET A 89 5.40 5.96 -6.79
CA MET A 89 4.53 5.84 -5.63
C MET A 89 4.55 7.18 -4.88
N THR A 90 3.39 7.83 -4.75
CA THR A 90 3.23 9.07 -3.99
C THR A 90 2.54 8.81 -2.66
N PHE A 91 2.80 9.69 -1.69
CA PHE A 91 2.26 9.61 -0.34
C PHE A 91 1.53 10.90 0.01
N GLU A 92 0.23 10.77 0.29
CA GLU A 92 -0.64 11.89 0.59
C GLU A 92 -1.25 11.77 1.98
N TYR A 93 -1.48 12.92 2.63
CA TYR A 93 -2.23 12.98 3.87
C TYR A 93 -3.72 13.22 3.56
N GLY A 94 -4.56 12.23 3.85
CA GLY A 94 -5.99 12.28 3.58
C GLY A 94 -6.83 12.98 4.66
N GLY A 95 -6.23 13.43 5.75
CA GLY A 95 -6.96 13.95 6.90
C GLY A 95 -7.36 12.85 7.89
N LEU A 96 -8.53 13.00 8.52
CA LEU A 96 -9.04 12.04 9.50
C LEU A 96 -9.72 10.85 8.81
N SER A 97 -9.51 9.65 9.33
CA SER A 97 -10.10 8.42 8.77
C SER A 97 -11.62 8.32 8.94
N GLY A 98 -12.18 9.07 9.89
CA GLY A 98 -13.58 8.93 10.31
C GLY A 98 -13.86 7.61 11.05
N LEU A 99 -12.84 6.78 11.30
CA LEU A 99 -12.96 5.49 11.97
C LEU A 99 -12.33 5.57 13.36
N LYS A 100 -13.08 5.18 14.39
CA LYS A 100 -12.60 5.17 15.78
C LYS A 100 -11.34 4.32 15.89
N ASP A 101 -10.25 4.96 16.32
CA ASP A 101 -8.92 4.38 16.59
C ASP A 101 -8.30 3.57 15.43
N LYS A 102 -8.73 3.84 14.19
CA LYS A 102 -8.27 3.11 13.00
C LYS A 102 -7.75 4.05 11.92
N TYR A 103 -6.64 3.64 11.30
CA TYR A 103 -6.19 4.23 10.05
C TYR A 103 -7.07 3.75 8.90
N ARG A 104 -7.24 4.59 7.88
CA ARG A 104 -7.71 4.17 6.55
C ARG A 104 -6.57 4.42 5.56
N ILE A 105 -6.34 3.46 4.68
CA ILE A 105 -5.36 3.58 3.61
C ILE A 105 -6.10 3.37 2.31
N GLU A 106 -5.94 4.29 1.39
CA GLU A 106 -6.41 4.17 0.02
C GLU A 106 -5.19 4.06 -0.88
N ILE A 107 -5.21 3.08 -1.77
CA ILE A 107 -4.16 2.87 -2.78
C ILE A 107 -4.87 2.93 -4.12
N GLU A 108 -4.69 4.03 -4.82
CA GLU A 108 -5.18 4.21 -6.18
C GLU A 108 -4.09 3.76 -7.16
N VAL A 109 -4.47 2.91 -8.12
CA VAL A 109 -3.58 2.46 -9.20
C VAL A 109 -3.93 3.27 -10.45
N LYS A 110 -3.00 4.10 -10.91
CA LYS A 110 -3.18 4.94 -12.11
C LYS A 110 -2.42 4.33 -13.26
N GLU A 111 -3.12 3.99 -14.34
CA GLU A 111 -2.45 3.66 -15.59
C GLU A 111 -1.66 4.88 -16.09
N ILE A 112 -0.46 4.63 -16.58
CA ILE A 112 0.37 5.68 -17.18
C ILE A 112 0.29 5.49 -18.69
N HIS A 113 -0.26 6.51 -19.35
CA HIS A 113 -0.22 6.63 -20.79
C HIS A 113 0.98 7.52 -21.13
N GLU A 114 1.88 7.01 -21.97
CA GLU A 114 2.89 7.83 -22.64
C GLU A 114 2.24 8.71 -23.73
#